data_AF-A0A8H6TV21-F1
#
_entry.id   AF-A0A8H6TV21-F1
#
_cell.length_a   1.000
_cell.length_b   1.000
_cell.length_c   1.000
_cell.angle_alpha   90.00
_cell.angle_beta   90.00
_cell.angle_gamma   90.00
#
_symmetry.space_group_name_H-M   'P 1'
#
loop_
_entity.id
_entity.type
_entity.pdbx_description
1 polymer ?
#
loop_
_entity_poly.entity_id
_entity_poly.type
_entity_poly.pdbx_seq_one_letter_code
_entity_poly.pdbx_strand_id
1 'polypeptide(L)'
;MKGPNGIRACRRCKICGVRDVDGGGKTHYYLPLHRDPGPSLDSSELPLRTHDEFIDEAVAADAAATNAEAERLSKATGINGLPVLATLSSLSFPESFCHDLMHLLPENVISNLLDFWTGSYKKLDEGDEEFEFAEGVLEEIGRNCAAAGIRHLRLSAPASRTSTPNGTTLRRSRTRPGRRCSRPFSYMIASANDCLRLSIDRDHVDGPFRAGVYKWVEDYERYYYQYDPSRFSACPLTIHALLHIPDDIFEGGPMWTYWNYVTERYVGYLVRSSKSRKNPYASFARRLREIAQNSMIKVKYHLARELNLSPRREEEISGRQVPSYTGIRVLHPRADGPLARSTRTAVNTYLRNTYRISRDNAASAIPEAVIHWGKISFLDGGDKIRGWEMFIKARRTRTTLTSARTTRVSLGSMNAKFGVDHPLLLAVVRPVRLHSKNKRLDFPYYKDGKFLPIEVIDVDDISCLVARIPGHGKGPRKYALCERPDAMLVGDDVSDNE
;
A
#
# COMPACT_ATOMS: atom_id res chain seq x y z
N MET A 1 -12.51 22.32 -4.12
CA MET A 1 -12.33 22.74 -2.72
C MET A 1 -10.91 23.25 -2.51
N LYS A 2 -10.72 24.29 -1.69
CA LYS A 2 -9.43 24.82 -1.23
C LYS A 2 -8.76 23.97 -0.13
N GLY A 3 -9.54 23.11 0.52
CA GLY A 3 -9.07 22.31 1.66
C GLY A 3 -8.60 23.23 2.80
N PRO A 4 -7.48 22.90 3.48
CA PRO A 4 -7.05 23.63 4.68
C PRO A 4 -6.63 25.08 4.42
N ASN A 5 -6.60 25.55 3.16
CA ASN A 5 -6.26 26.94 2.83
C ASN A 5 -7.48 27.87 2.74
N GLY A 6 -8.70 27.32 2.82
CA GLY A 6 -9.95 28.10 2.86
C GLY A 6 -10.34 28.46 4.30
N ILE A 7 -10.96 29.63 4.48
CA ILE A 7 -11.54 30.06 5.77
C ILE A 7 -12.63 29.07 6.18
N ARG A 8 -13.55 28.74 5.27
CA ARG A 8 -14.54 27.67 5.45
C ARG A 8 -14.03 26.38 4.78
N ALA A 9 -12.99 25.79 5.36
CA ALA A 9 -12.28 24.65 4.77
C ALA A 9 -13.13 23.39 4.64
N CYS A 10 -14.11 23.20 5.54
CA CYS A 10 -15.01 22.07 5.49
C CYS A 10 -15.97 22.19 4.30
N ARG A 11 -16.10 21.12 3.52
CA ARG A 11 -17.08 21.07 2.43
C ARG A 11 -18.51 20.93 2.94
N ARG A 12 -18.70 20.31 4.11
CA ARG A 12 -19.99 19.95 4.67
C ARG A 12 -20.66 21.09 5.43
N CYS A 13 -19.89 21.85 6.19
CA CYS A 13 -20.39 22.92 7.02
C CYS A 13 -19.64 24.24 6.77
N LYS A 14 -20.26 25.34 7.20
CA LYS A 14 -19.79 26.71 6.97
C LYS A 14 -18.96 27.28 8.12
N ILE A 15 -18.45 26.40 8.98
CA ILE A 15 -17.59 26.77 10.11
C ILE A 15 -16.33 27.47 9.59
N CYS A 16 -16.07 28.66 10.14
CA CYS A 16 -14.82 29.37 9.90
C CYS A 16 -13.70 28.71 10.72
N GLY A 17 -12.59 28.40 10.06
CA GLY A 17 -11.39 27.94 10.73
C GLY A 17 -10.59 29.09 11.35
N VAL A 18 -9.75 28.74 12.29
CA VAL A 18 -8.85 29.63 13.02
C VAL A 18 -7.44 29.46 12.46
N ARG A 19 -6.65 30.53 12.42
CA ARG A 19 -5.25 30.47 12.00
C ARG A 19 -4.35 30.56 13.20
N ASP A 20 -3.30 29.74 13.18
CA ASP A 20 -2.14 29.93 14.03
C ASP A 20 -1.35 31.12 13.49
N VAL A 21 -1.38 32.23 14.22
CA VAL A 21 -0.77 33.52 13.83
C VAL A 21 0.74 33.53 14.10
N ASP A 22 1.19 32.68 15.03
CA ASP A 22 2.56 32.64 15.55
C ASP A 22 3.42 31.54 14.88
N GLY A 23 2.78 30.51 14.30
CA GLY A 23 3.38 29.34 13.66
C GLY A 23 4.08 29.55 12.30
N GLY A 24 4.70 30.71 12.07
CA GLY A 24 5.70 30.88 11.01
C GLY A 24 5.19 30.86 9.56
N GLY A 25 4.04 31.49 9.28
CA GLY A 25 3.64 31.84 7.91
C GLY A 25 2.89 30.76 7.12
N LYS A 26 2.38 29.72 7.77
CA LYS A 26 1.53 28.71 7.10
C LYS A 26 0.10 29.23 6.92
N THR A 27 -0.45 29.11 5.72
CA THR A 27 -1.80 29.57 5.36
C THR A 27 -2.93 28.61 5.79
N HIS A 28 -2.67 27.71 6.74
CA HIS A 28 -3.63 26.67 7.12
C HIS A 28 -4.63 27.18 8.14
N TYR A 29 -5.89 26.85 7.91
CA TYR A 29 -7.00 27.04 8.84
C TYR A 29 -7.28 25.73 9.57
N TYR A 30 -7.31 25.81 10.88
CA TYR A 30 -7.65 24.72 11.80
C TYR A 30 -9.11 24.87 12.26
N LEU A 31 -9.76 23.76 12.62
CA LEU A 31 -11.19 23.76 12.91
C LEU A 31 -11.46 23.17 14.30
N PRO A 32 -11.00 23.84 15.37
CA PRO A 32 -11.33 23.40 16.71
C PRO A 32 -12.80 23.69 17.03
N LEU A 33 -13.40 22.81 17.84
CA LEU A 33 -14.69 23.04 18.49
C LEU A 33 -14.51 24.08 19.60
N HIS A 34 -13.51 23.91 20.46
CA HIS A 34 -13.20 24.90 21.48
C HIS A 34 -12.37 26.06 20.92
N ARG A 35 -12.82 27.30 21.15
CA ARG A 35 -12.21 28.50 20.58
C ARG A 35 -11.98 29.55 21.66
N ASP A 36 -10.75 30.02 21.76
CA ASP A 36 -10.40 31.21 22.52
C ASP A 36 -9.39 32.04 21.70
N PRO A 37 -9.73 33.27 21.25
CA PRO A 37 -10.99 33.98 21.47
C PRO A 37 -12.13 33.48 20.56
N GLY A 38 -13.35 33.39 21.09
CA GLY A 38 -14.58 33.15 20.32
C GLY A 38 -15.58 32.22 21.03
N PRO A 39 -16.80 32.04 20.49
CA PRO A 39 -17.72 31.04 21.01
C PRO A 39 -17.24 29.64 20.61
N SER A 40 -17.21 28.72 21.58
CA SER A 40 -17.03 27.30 21.28
C SER A 40 -18.23 26.77 20.48
N LEU A 41 -17.98 25.78 19.65
CA LEU A 41 -18.98 25.18 18.77
C LEU A 41 -19.54 23.90 19.37
N ASP A 42 -20.85 23.72 19.26
CA ASP A 42 -21.51 22.45 19.56
C ASP A 42 -21.36 21.49 18.38
N SER A 43 -20.88 20.28 18.66
CA SER A 43 -20.69 19.20 17.69
C SER A 43 -22.01 18.73 17.07
N SER A 44 -23.14 18.94 17.75
CA SER A 44 -24.49 18.57 17.32
C SER A 44 -25.23 19.64 16.52
N GLU A 45 -24.78 20.91 16.57
CA GLU A 45 -25.43 22.05 15.90
C GLU A 45 -24.51 22.72 14.87
N LEU A 46 -23.84 21.92 14.04
CA LEU A 46 -22.94 22.45 13.02
C LEU A 46 -23.74 23.16 11.90
N PRO A 47 -23.31 24.35 11.43
CA PRO A 47 -23.98 25.06 10.34
C PRO A 47 -23.71 24.38 9.00
N LEU A 48 -24.48 23.34 8.67
CA LEU A 48 -24.37 22.58 7.42
C LEU A 48 -24.61 23.48 6.19
N ARG A 49 -23.96 23.12 5.08
CA ARG A 49 -24.11 23.76 3.78
C ARG A 49 -25.15 23.00 2.96
N THR A 50 -26.11 23.73 2.39
CA THR A 50 -27.11 23.14 1.49
C THR A 50 -26.59 23.04 0.04
N HIS A 51 -27.32 22.31 -0.81
CA HIS A 51 -27.05 22.26 -2.25
C HIS A 51 -27.02 23.63 -2.90
N ASP A 52 -28.08 24.42 -2.73
CA ASP A 52 -28.19 25.73 -3.35
C ASP A 52 -27.08 26.67 -2.88
N GLU A 53 -26.77 26.67 -1.58
CA GLU A 53 -25.64 27.45 -1.04
C GLU A 53 -24.31 27.04 -1.65
N PHE A 54 -24.06 25.74 -1.83
CA PHE A 54 -22.85 25.27 -2.49
C PHE A 54 -22.78 25.76 -3.94
N ILE A 55 -23.88 25.64 -4.69
CA ILE A 55 -23.95 26.01 -6.09
C ILE A 55 -23.75 27.52 -6.24
N ASP A 56 -24.42 28.34 -5.44
CA ASP A 56 -24.30 29.80 -5.46
C ASP A 56 -22.87 30.24 -5.14
N GLU A 57 -22.25 29.69 -4.09
CA GLU A 57 -20.86 29.96 -3.72
C GLU A 57 -19.88 29.55 -4.86
N ALA A 58 -20.18 28.46 -5.56
CA ALA A 58 -19.38 27.96 -6.67
C ALA A 58 -19.51 28.80 -7.94
N VAL A 59 -20.73 29.18 -8.30
CA VAL A 59 -21.03 30.06 -9.45
C VAL A 59 -20.43 31.44 -9.22
N ALA A 60 -20.51 31.98 -8.00
CA ALA A 60 -19.90 33.27 -7.68
C ALA A 60 -18.38 33.25 -7.88
N ALA A 61 -17.70 32.15 -7.54
CA ALA A 61 -16.26 32.00 -7.77
C ALA A 61 -15.91 31.95 -9.26
N ASP A 62 -16.70 31.24 -10.08
CA ASP A 62 -16.48 31.13 -11.53
C ASP A 62 -16.86 32.41 -12.30
N ALA A 63 -17.89 33.12 -11.83
CA ALA A 63 -18.38 34.35 -12.45
C ALA A 63 -17.56 35.60 -12.05
N ALA A 64 -16.56 35.44 -11.18
CA ALA A 64 -15.74 36.55 -10.71
C ALA A 64 -15.01 37.25 -11.87
N ALA A 65 -15.07 38.59 -11.89
CA ALA A 65 -14.50 39.39 -12.97
C ALA A 65 -12.97 39.30 -13.10
N THR A 66 -12.27 38.89 -12.05
CA THR A 66 -10.81 38.75 -12.04
C THR A 66 -10.37 37.50 -11.27
N ASN A 67 -9.19 36.98 -11.60
CA ASN A 67 -8.59 35.85 -10.87
C ASN A 67 -8.36 36.17 -9.37
N ALA A 68 -8.07 37.42 -9.04
CA ALA A 68 -7.88 37.84 -7.65
C ALA A 68 -9.19 37.76 -6.85
N GLU A 69 -10.30 38.16 -7.47
CA GLU A 69 -11.63 38.05 -6.86
C GLU A 69 -12.09 36.60 -6.75
N ALA A 70 -11.88 35.79 -7.79
CA ALA A 70 -12.14 34.34 -7.76
C ALA A 70 -11.38 33.66 -6.60
N GLU A 71 -10.10 34.00 -6.41
CA GLU A 71 -9.28 33.49 -5.31
C GLU A 71 -9.80 33.95 -3.95
N ARG A 72 -10.22 35.21 -3.82
CA ARG A 72 -10.79 35.76 -2.59
C ARG A 72 -12.08 35.05 -2.20
N LEU A 73 -13.02 34.89 -3.14
CA LEU A 73 -14.28 34.18 -2.94
C LEU A 73 -14.03 32.72 -2.61
N SER A 74 -13.19 32.05 -3.38
CA SER A 74 -12.85 30.64 -3.16
C SER A 74 -12.19 30.41 -1.80
N LYS A 75 -11.35 31.35 -1.35
CA LYS A 75 -10.73 31.30 -0.02
C LYS A 75 -11.75 31.53 1.09
N ALA A 76 -12.73 32.40 0.89
CA ALA A 76 -13.77 32.66 1.88
C ALA A 76 -14.69 31.44 2.07
N THR A 77 -15.15 30.83 0.97
CA THR A 77 -16.12 29.73 0.99
C THR A 77 -15.49 28.34 1.07
N GLY A 78 -14.22 28.23 0.68
CA GLY A 78 -13.52 26.95 0.50
C GLY A 78 -13.83 26.27 -0.83
N ILE A 79 -14.70 26.82 -1.67
CA ILE A 79 -15.15 26.22 -2.94
C ILE A 79 -14.40 26.89 -4.10
N ASN A 80 -13.84 26.11 -5.03
CA ASN A 80 -12.98 26.68 -6.10
C ASN A 80 -13.76 27.14 -7.35
N GLY A 81 -15.01 26.73 -7.49
CA GLY A 81 -15.77 26.82 -8.73
C GLY A 81 -16.77 25.68 -8.87
N LEU A 82 -17.63 25.77 -9.89
CA LEU A 82 -18.72 24.85 -10.13
C LEU A 82 -18.20 23.52 -10.68
N PRO A 83 -18.44 22.39 -9.99
CA PRO A 83 -18.05 21.09 -10.51
C PRO A 83 -18.90 20.76 -11.75
N VAL A 84 -18.28 20.19 -12.79
CA VAL A 84 -18.99 19.74 -14.00
C VAL A 84 -20.16 18.78 -13.68
N LEU A 85 -20.02 18.02 -12.59
CA LEU A 85 -21.05 17.09 -12.11
C LEU A 85 -22.30 17.79 -11.57
N ALA A 86 -22.27 19.09 -11.32
CA ALA A 86 -23.45 19.87 -10.95
C ALA A 86 -24.52 19.92 -12.06
N THR A 87 -24.17 19.53 -13.28
CA THR A 87 -25.14 19.36 -14.39
C THR A 87 -26.06 18.14 -14.21
N LEU A 88 -25.73 17.23 -13.29
CA LEU A 88 -26.51 16.03 -13.04
C LEU A 88 -27.53 16.30 -11.93
N SER A 89 -28.82 16.30 -12.28
CA SER A 89 -29.93 16.51 -11.33
C SER A 89 -30.05 15.41 -10.27
N SER A 90 -29.36 14.28 -10.45
CA SER A 90 -29.32 13.17 -9.49
C SER A 90 -28.26 13.34 -8.41
N LEU A 91 -27.46 14.41 -8.42
CA LEU A 91 -26.40 14.66 -7.46
C LEU A 91 -26.67 15.92 -6.65
N SER A 92 -26.49 15.81 -5.33
CA SER A 92 -26.52 16.92 -4.37
C SER A 92 -25.10 17.23 -3.91
N PHE A 93 -24.83 18.49 -3.57
CA PHE A 93 -23.51 18.97 -3.17
C PHE A 93 -23.66 19.64 -1.82
N PRO A 94 -22.90 19.28 -0.78
CA PRO A 94 -21.81 18.30 -0.77
C PRO A 94 -22.26 16.85 -0.56
N GLU A 95 -23.55 16.59 -0.31
CA GLU A 95 -24.10 15.31 0.18
C GLU A 95 -23.72 14.08 -0.65
N SER A 96 -23.71 14.18 -1.98
CA SER A 96 -23.33 13.04 -2.85
C SER A 96 -21.82 12.71 -2.85
N PHE A 97 -21.00 13.45 -2.10
CA PHE A 97 -19.56 13.30 -2.06
C PHE A 97 -19.08 13.10 -0.61
N CYS A 98 -19.37 11.94 -0.03
CA CYS A 98 -18.98 11.53 1.33
C CYS A 98 -17.47 11.55 1.60
N HIS A 99 -17.04 11.60 2.86
CA HIS A 99 -15.61 11.64 3.24
C HIS A 99 -14.96 10.29 3.02
N ASP A 100 -13.79 10.35 2.40
CA ASP A 100 -13.05 9.12 2.17
C ASP A 100 -12.45 8.61 3.46
N LEU A 101 -12.99 7.49 3.92
CA LEU A 101 -12.52 6.76 5.08
C LEU A 101 -11.02 6.46 5.00
N MET A 102 -10.46 6.10 3.83
CA MET A 102 -9.05 5.73 3.71
C MET A 102 -8.13 6.89 4.07
N HIS A 103 -8.29 8.03 3.41
CA HIS A 103 -7.47 9.19 3.69
C HIS A 103 -7.79 9.73 5.09
N LEU A 104 -9.06 9.72 5.50
CA LEU A 104 -9.49 10.30 6.76
C LEU A 104 -8.95 9.54 7.99
N LEU A 105 -9.29 8.26 8.14
CA LEU A 105 -8.96 7.48 9.34
C LEU A 105 -7.53 6.90 9.28
N PRO A 106 -7.20 5.93 8.40
CA PRO A 106 -5.84 5.39 8.31
C PRO A 106 -4.74 6.41 8.03
N GLU A 107 -4.88 7.22 6.97
CA GLU A 107 -3.76 8.06 6.52
C GLU A 107 -3.57 9.31 7.37
N ASN A 108 -4.64 9.93 7.85
CA ASN A 108 -4.55 11.15 8.64
C ASN A 108 -4.71 10.89 10.14
N VAL A 109 -5.90 10.48 10.62
CA VAL A 109 -6.18 10.39 12.06
C VAL A 109 -5.24 9.44 12.78
N ILE A 110 -5.12 8.19 12.32
CA ILE A 110 -4.24 7.19 12.95
C ILE A 110 -2.78 7.62 12.86
N SER A 111 -2.36 8.19 11.73
CA SER A 111 -0.98 8.65 11.57
C SER A 111 -0.66 9.82 12.52
N ASN A 112 -1.58 10.77 12.69
CA ASN A 112 -1.42 11.86 13.65
C ASN A 112 -1.35 11.33 15.09
N LEU A 113 -2.22 10.38 15.46
CA LEU A 113 -2.20 9.77 16.80
C LEU A 113 -0.87 9.06 17.09
N LEU A 114 -0.33 8.34 16.10
CA LEU A 114 0.99 7.72 16.22
C LEU A 114 2.11 8.75 16.35
N ASP A 115 2.04 9.84 15.59
CA ASP A 115 2.99 10.95 15.71
C ASP A 115 2.92 11.59 17.12
N PHE A 116 1.72 11.72 17.70
CA PHE A 116 1.56 12.17 19.09
C PHE A 116 2.18 11.18 20.08
N TRP A 117 1.87 9.89 19.98
CA TRP A 117 2.39 8.89 20.92
C TRP A 117 3.89 8.62 20.78
N THR A 118 4.53 9.14 19.73
CA THR A 118 5.98 9.01 19.50
C THR A 118 6.73 10.34 19.66
N GLY A 119 6.06 11.39 20.17
CA GLY A 119 6.65 12.73 20.36
C GLY A 119 7.10 13.40 19.05
N SER A 120 6.56 12.95 17.91
CA SER A 120 6.96 13.40 16.57
C SER A 120 5.96 14.38 15.94
N TYR A 121 4.82 14.64 16.58
CA TYR A 121 3.76 15.48 16.01
C TYR A 121 4.09 16.96 16.10
N LYS A 122 4.52 17.55 14.98
CA LYS A 122 4.65 19.01 14.77
C LYS A 122 5.40 19.79 15.88
N LYS A 123 6.27 19.12 16.66
CA LYS A 123 6.97 19.67 17.83
C LYS A 123 6.07 20.05 19.01
N LEU A 124 4.86 19.49 19.09
CA LEU A 124 4.05 19.56 20.30
C LEU A 124 4.58 18.53 21.30
N ASP A 125 4.67 18.92 22.56
CA ASP A 125 4.91 18.04 23.69
C ASP A 125 3.59 17.45 24.21
N GLU A 126 3.65 16.70 25.31
CA GLU A 126 2.48 16.10 25.94
C GLU A 126 1.58 17.12 26.65
N GLY A 127 2.07 18.35 26.88
CA GLY A 127 1.39 19.37 27.68
C GLY A 127 1.02 18.86 29.08
N ASP A 128 -0.26 18.95 29.43
CA ASP A 128 -0.80 18.51 30.72
C ASP A 128 -1.18 17.01 30.77
N GLU A 129 -0.98 16.27 29.68
CA GLU A 129 -1.35 14.86 29.56
C GLU A 129 -0.10 13.95 29.49
N GLU A 130 -0.32 12.63 29.56
CA GLU A 130 0.73 11.61 29.46
C GLU A 130 0.29 10.57 28.42
N PHE A 131 0.65 10.79 27.16
CA PHE A 131 0.21 9.99 26.02
C PHE A 131 1.32 9.40 25.17
N GLU A 132 2.57 9.83 25.35
CA GLU A 132 3.72 9.24 24.68
C GLU A 132 3.98 7.81 25.17
N PHE A 133 4.41 6.97 24.23
CA PHE A 133 4.82 5.61 24.54
C PHE A 133 6.17 5.62 25.23
N ALA A 134 6.30 4.79 26.26
CA ALA A 134 7.61 4.41 26.75
C ALA A 134 8.46 3.78 25.64
N GLU A 135 9.78 3.97 25.73
CA GLU A 135 10.74 3.35 24.83
C GLU A 135 10.52 1.82 24.77
N GLY A 136 10.58 1.21 23.58
CA GLY A 136 10.37 -0.23 23.41
C GLY A 136 8.95 -0.67 23.05
N VAL A 137 7.91 0.11 23.42
CA VAL A 137 6.49 -0.31 23.26
C VAL A 137 6.11 -0.43 21.78
N LEU A 138 6.55 0.51 20.94
CA LEU A 138 6.22 0.49 19.51
C LEU A 138 6.88 -0.69 18.79
N GLU A 139 8.12 -1.04 19.16
CA GLU A 139 8.78 -2.23 18.60
C GLU A 139 8.10 -3.52 19.06
N GLU A 140 7.58 -3.56 20.29
CA GLU A 140 6.79 -4.69 20.78
C GLU A 140 5.47 -4.84 20.03
N ILE A 141 4.75 -3.74 19.79
CA ILE A 141 3.56 -3.73 18.93
C ILE A 141 3.92 -4.27 17.54
N GLY A 142 5.01 -3.78 16.95
CA GLY A 142 5.49 -4.22 15.64
C GLY A 142 5.77 -5.73 15.59
N ARG A 143 6.46 -6.27 16.61
CA ARG A 143 6.74 -7.72 16.74
C ARG A 143 5.44 -8.53 16.87
N ASN A 144 4.51 -8.09 17.71
CA ASN A 144 3.23 -8.77 17.91
C ASN A 144 2.37 -8.77 16.64
N CYS A 145 2.35 -7.67 15.89
CA CYS A 145 1.65 -7.58 14.61
C CYS A 145 2.27 -8.50 13.56
N ALA A 146 3.61 -8.57 13.50
CA ALA A 146 4.32 -9.51 12.63
C ALA A 146 4.00 -10.98 12.97
N ALA A 147 4.03 -11.33 14.26
CA ALA A 147 3.68 -12.67 14.75
C ALA A 147 2.22 -13.06 14.44
N ALA A 148 1.30 -12.09 14.46
CA ALA A 148 -0.11 -12.29 14.10
C ALA A 148 -0.37 -12.33 12.58
N GLY A 149 0.68 -12.31 11.74
CA GLY A 149 0.55 -12.31 10.28
C GLY A 149 0.01 -10.99 9.70
N ILE A 150 -0.05 -9.91 10.49
CA ILE A 150 -0.49 -8.57 10.06
C ILE A 150 0.69 -7.90 9.34
N ARG A 151 0.80 -8.16 8.04
CA ARG A 151 1.96 -7.78 7.21
C ARG A 151 1.96 -6.33 6.69
N HIS A 152 0.92 -5.55 6.97
CA HIS A 152 0.76 -4.18 6.44
C HIS A 152 0.91 -3.07 7.48
N LEU A 153 1.03 -3.41 8.77
CA LEU A 153 1.29 -2.44 9.82
C LEU A 153 2.79 -2.10 9.88
N ARG A 154 3.27 -1.26 8.97
CA ARG A 154 4.62 -0.66 9.08
C ARG A 154 4.58 0.50 10.06
N LEU A 155 4.57 0.19 11.36
CA LEU A 155 4.91 1.17 12.40
C LEU A 155 6.44 1.26 12.43
N SER A 156 7.00 2.24 11.74
CA SER A 156 8.43 2.56 11.82
C SER A 156 8.57 4.06 12.03
N ALA A 157 9.42 4.42 12.99
CA ALA A 157 9.78 5.78 13.37
C ALA A 157 10.21 6.66 12.16
N PRO A 158 10.16 8.00 12.27
CA PRO A 158 9.89 8.90 11.17
C PRO A 158 11.13 9.15 10.31
N ALA A 159 11.33 8.34 9.27
CA ALA A 159 12.25 8.68 8.18
C ALA A 159 12.01 7.82 6.93
N SER A 160 10.83 7.93 6.30
CA SER A 160 10.64 7.85 4.83
C SER A 160 9.16 7.61 4.50
N ARG A 161 8.43 8.70 4.21
CA ARG A 161 7.17 8.65 3.46
C ARG A 161 7.48 8.13 2.05
N THR A 162 7.35 6.82 1.87
CA THR A 162 7.30 6.16 0.57
C THR A 162 6.12 5.20 0.58
N SER A 163 4.97 5.77 0.25
CA SER A 163 3.76 5.15 -0.33
C SER A 163 3.78 3.63 -0.52
N THR A 164 3.06 2.92 0.35
CA THR A 164 2.21 1.78 -0.05
C THR A 164 0.94 1.84 0.81
N PRO A 165 -0.19 2.30 0.25
CA PRO A 165 -1.47 2.32 0.94
C PRO A 165 -2.09 0.93 0.78
N ASN A 166 -1.92 0.08 1.78
CA ASN A 166 -2.69 -1.16 1.90
C ASN A 166 -3.19 -1.24 3.34
N GLY A 167 -4.52 -1.34 3.45
CA GLY A 167 -5.34 -1.28 4.65
C GLY A 167 -4.66 -1.68 5.96
N THR A 168 -4.71 -0.75 6.90
CA THR A 168 -4.50 -1.00 8.32
C THR A 168 -5.68 -1.81 8.86
N THR A 169 -5.69 -3.13 8.66
CA THR A 169 -6.52 -4.02 9.49
C THR A 169 -5.89 -4.07 10.87
N LEU A 170 -6.27 -3.14 11.74
CA LEU A 170 -5.80 -3.11 13.12
C LEU A 170 -6.69 -4.04 13.96
N ARG A 171 -6.31 -5.32 14.01
CA ARG A 171 -6.94 -6.27 14.93
C ARG A 171 -6.27 -6.14 16.30
N ARG A 172 -7.02 -5.60 17.26
CA ARG A 172 -6.89 -5.69 18.73
C ARG A 172 -5.54 -6.23 19.24
N SER A 173 -4.43 -5.49 19.06
CA SER A 173 -3.17 -5.81 19.73
C SER A 173 -3.28 -5.42 21.21
N ARG A 174 -2.80 -6.30 22.08
CA ARG A 174 -3.05 -6.29 23.52
C ARG A 174 -2.16 -5.34 24.32
N THR A 175 -1.51 -4.39 23.67
CA THR A 175 -0.60 -3.42 24.29
C THR A 175 -1.30 -2.06 24.33
N ARG A 176 -1.71 -1.66 25.54
CA ARG A 176 -2.43 -0.42 25.79
C ARG A 176 -1.44 0.75 25.81
N PRO A 177 -1.76 1.90 25.20
CA PRO A 177 -1.17 3.17 25.60
C PRO A 177 -1.32 3.39 27.11
N GLY A 178 -0.58 4.32 27.70
CA GLY A 178 -0.80 4.78 29.08
C GLY A 178 -2.30 4.89 29.40
N ARG A 179 -2.71 4.49 30.62
CA ARG A 179 -4.11 4.16 30.98
C ARG A 179 -5.15 5.20 30.49
N ARG A 180 -4.77 6.48 30.36
CA ARG A 180 -5.63 7.61 29.94
C ARG A 180 -5.94 7.63 28.44
N CYS A 181 -4.98 7.32 27.55
CA CYS A 181 -5.17 7.40 26.08
C CYS A 181 -5.75 6.15 25.42
N SER A 182 -5.92 5.07 26.19
CA SER A 182 -6.50 3.81 25.69
C SER A 182 -7.97 3.91 25.27
N ARG A 183 -8.74 4.83 25.87
CA ARG A 183 -10.19 4.96 25.65
C ARG A 183 -10.54 5.62 24.31
N PRO A 184 -10.02 6.82 23.96
CA PRO A 184 -10.25 7.40 22.64
C PRO A 184 -9.80 6.44 21.54
N PHE A 185 -8.64 5.80 21.68
CA PHE A 185 -8.16 4.86 20.68
C PHE A 185 -9.09 3.66 20.48
N SER A 186 -9.54 3.02 21.56
CA SER A 186 -10.42 1.86 21.48
C SER A 186 -11.76 2.21 20.82
N TYR A 187 -12.30 3.38 21.14
CA TYR A 187 -13.53 3.86 20.52
C TYR A 187 -13.34 4.11 19.02
N MET A 188 -12.25 4.75 18.61
CA MET A 188 -11.95 5.00 17.19
C MET A 188 -11.89 3.70 16.37
N ILE A 189 -11.27 2.65 16.92
CA ILE A 189 -11.23 1.33 16.26
C ILE A 189 -12.62 0.71 16.17
N ALA A 190 -13.47 0.86 17.20
CA ALA A 190 -14.86 0.43 17.13
C ALA A 190 -15.62 1.19 16.03
N SER A 191 -15.51 2.52 15.99
CA SER A 191 -16.14 3.35 14.95
C SER A 191 -15.68 2.99 13.54
N ALA A 192 -14.39 2.72 13.35
CA ALA A 192 -13.85 2.27 12.07
C ALA A 192 -14.44 0.92 11.64
N ASN A 193 -14.66 0.00 12.58
CA ASN A 193 -15.33 -1.27 12.28
C ASN A 193 -16.80 -1.06 11.91
N ASP A 194 -17.50 -0.15 12.59
CA ASP A 194 -18.89 0.18 12.27
C ASP A 194 -19.02 0.79 10.86
N CYS A 195 -18.09 1.67 10.48
CA CYS A 195 -18.00 2.24 9.12
C CYS A 195 -17.81 1.16 8.04
N LEU A 196 -17.23 0.01 8.37
CA LEU A 196 -16.91 -1.08 7.45
C LEU A 196 -17.92 -2.24 7.49
N ARG A 197 -18.99 -2.15 8.31
CA ARG A 197 -20.04 -3.17 8.33
C ARG A 197 -20.75 -3.23 6.99
N LEU A 198 -21.04 -4.43 6.51
CA LEU A 198 -21.81 -4.63 5.27
C LEU A 198 -23.18 -3.95 5.32
N SER A 199 -23.80 -3.95 6.50
CA SER A 199 -25.05 -3.24 6.80
C SER A 199 -24.96 -2.64 8.19
N ILE A 200 -25.51 -1.44 8.37
CA ILE A 200 -25.59 -0.75 9.65
C ILE A 200 -27.00 -0.19 9.83
N ASP A 201 -27.52 -0.30 11.05
CA ASP A 201 -28.85 0.18 11.39
C ASP A 201 -28.88 1.71 11.50
N ARG A 202 -29.94 2.34 11.00
CA ARG A 202 -30.05 3.81 10.97
C ARG A 202 -30.18 4.42 12.37
N ASP A 203 -30.97 3.80 13.25
CA ASP A 203 -31.16 4.30 14.61
C ASP A 203 -29.86 4.17 15.41
N HIS A 204 -29.08 3.11 15.15
CA HIS A 204 -27.73 2.98 15.67
C HIS A 204 -26.78 4.09 15.17
N VAL A 205 -26.86 4.46 13.89
CA VAL A 205 -26.04 5.56 13.34
C VAL A 205 -26.42 6.89 13.99
N ASP A 206 -27.72 7.20 14.08
CA ASP A 206 -28.19 8.50 14.57
C ASP A 206 -28.00 8.68 16.08
N GLY A 207 -28.16 7.61 16.86
CA GLY A 207 -28.02 7.65 18.30
C GLY A 207 -26.58 7.36 18.75
N PRO A 208 -26.27 6.09 19.11
CA PRO A 208 -25.03 5.74 19.80
C PRO A 208 -23.77 6.00 18.99
N PHE A 209 -23.81 5.82 17.67
CA PHE A 209 -22.63 6.05 16.83
C PHE A 209 -22.32 7.54 16.67
N ARG A 210 -23.29 8.37 16.28
CA ARG A 210 -23.13 9.83 16.18
C ARG A 210 -22.65 10.44 17.51
N ALA A 211 -23.34 10.12 18.61
CA ALA A 211 -23.00 10.64 19.92
C ALA A 211 -21.57 10.26 20.35
N GLY A 212 -21.14 9.03 20.06
CA GLY A 212 -19.79 8.61 20.40
C GLY A 212 -18.72 9.22 19.48
N VAL A 213 -19.00 9.47 18.19
CA VAL A 213 -18.08 10.20 17.30
C VAL A 213 -17.88 11.63 17.78
N TYR A 214 -18.95 12.32 18.16
CA TYR A 214 -18.89 13.67 18.73
C TYR A 214 -18.06 13.70 20.01
N LYS A 215 -18.40 12.80 20.94
CA LYS A 215 -17.64 12.63 22.18
C LYS A 215 -16.17 12.33 21.92
N TRP A 216 -15.85 11.52 20.91
CA TRP A 216 -14.47 11.20 20.58
C TRP A 216 -13.69 12.44 20.13
N VAL A 217 -14.29 13.30 19.31
CA VAL A 217 -13.65 14.55 18.85
C VAL A 217 -13.44 15.50 20.02
N GLU A 218 -14.41 15.61 20.93
CA GLU A 218 -14.28 16.40 22.16
C GLU A 218 -13.18 15.86 23.09
N ASP A 219 -13.16 14.54 23.32
CA ASP A 219 -12.10 13.89 24.11
C ASP A 219 -10.73 14.08 23.42
N TYR A 220 -10.66 14.00 22.08
CA TYR A 220 -9.44 14.27 21.31
C TYR A 220 -8.96 15.71 21.52
N GLU A 221 -9.85 16.70 21.44
CA GLU A 221 -9.49 18.09 21.69
C GLU A 221 -9.00 18.31 23.12
N ARG A 222 -9.64 17.66 24.11
CA ARG A 222 -9.15 17.68 25.49
C ARG A 222 -7.73 17.13 25.62
N TYR A 223 -7.43 15.98 25.02
CA TYR A 223 -6.13 15.32 25.20
C TYR A 223 -4.99 15.97 24.40
N TYR A 224 -5.25 16.30 23.13
CA TYR A 224 -4.19 16.69 22.17
C TYR A 224 -4.14 18.18 21.86
N TYR A 225 -5.29 18.87 21.89
CA TYR A 225 -5.35 20.32 21.72
C TYR A 225 -5.23 21.03 23.08
N GLN A 226 -5.77 20.43 24.15
CA GLN A 226 -5.77 20.95 25.52
C GLN A 226 -6.32 22.37 25.64
N TYR A 227 -7.15 22.77 24.67
CA TYR A 227 -7.78 24.09 24.64
C TYR A 227 -6.80 25.26 24.61
N ASP A 228 -5.54 25.00 24.22
CA ASP A 228 -4.50 26.01 24.11
C ASP A 228 -4.37 26.46 22.64
N PRO A 229 -4.62 27.75 22.33
CA PRO A 229 -4.43 28.31 21.00
C PRO A 229 -3.05 28.06 20.39
N SER A 230 -2.00 27.93 21.20
CA SER A 230 -0.64 27.59 20.71
C SER A 230 -0.58 26.21 20.03
N ARG A 231 -1.57 25.36 20.29
CA ARG A 231 -1.67 23.97 19.82
C ARG A 231 -2.72 23.78 18.73
N PHE A 232 -3.21 24.84 18.07
CA PHE A 232 -4.19 24.73 16.96
C PHE A 232 -3.81 23.72 15.89
N SER A 233 -2.50 23.48 15.71
CA SER A 233 -2.01 22.48 14.77
C SER A 233 -2.50 21.05 15.06
N ALA A 234 -3.01 20.77 16.26
CA ALA A 234 -3.65 19.53 16.68
C ALA A 234 -5.11 19.38 16.17
N CYS A 235 -5.76 20.44 15.68
CA CYS A 235 -7.14 20.42 15.18
C CYS A 235 -7.22 20.57 13.63
N PRO A 236 -6.60 19.69 12.83
CA PRO A 236 -6.66 19.77 11.38
C PRO A 236 -8.07 19.49 10.87
N LEU A 237 -8.32 19.90 9.62
CA LEU A 237 -9.58 19.63 8.91
C LEU A 237 -10.00 18.15 8.96
N THR A 238 -9.05 17.23 8.98
CA THR A 238 -9.31 15.79 9.04
C THR A 238 -9.88 15.34 10.38
N ILE A 239 -9.58 16.00 11.51
CA ILE A 239 -10.25 15.70 12.78
C ILE A 239 -11.69 16.20 12.73
N HIS A 240 -11.89 17.43 12.28
CA HIS A 240 -13.23 18.02 12.13
C HIS A 240 -14.12 17.20 11.18
N ALA A 241 -13.56 16.67 10.09
CA ALA A 241 -14.30 15.86 9.12
C ALA A 241 -14.92 14.58 9.72
N LEU A 242 -14.43 14.11 10.88
CA LEU A 242 -15.01 12.97 11.59
C LEU A 242 -16.45 13.22 12.04
N LEU A 243 -16.77 14.47 12.39
CA LEU A 243 -18.11 14.86 12.83
C LEU A 243 -19.18 14.60 11.74
N HIS A 244 -18.77 14.52 10.47
CA HIS A 244 -19.67 14.30 9.34
C HIS A 244 -19.76 12.83 8.92
N ILE A 245 -19.03 11.90 9.55
CA ILE A 245 -19.09 10.46 9.23
C ILE A 245 -20.52 9.90 9.38
N PRO A 246 -21.28 10.20 10.45
CA PRO A 246 -22.64 9.70 10.58
C PRO A 246 -23.52 10.14 9.40
N ASP A 247 -23.44 11.41 9.00
CA ASP A 247 -24.20 11.96 7.86
C ASP A 247 -23.77 11.32 6.54
N ASP A 248 -22.47 11.09 6.36
CA ASP A 248 -21.93 10.39 5.20
C ASP A 248 -22.41 8.93 5.12
N ILE A 249 -22.65 8.26 6.24
CA ILE A 249 -23.25 6.92 6.28
C ILE A 249 -24.73 6.97 5.94
N PHE A 250 -25.46 7.99 6.39
CA PHE A 250 -26.88 8.16 6.07
C PHE A 250 -27.13 8.32 4.57
N GLU A 251 -26.24 9.01 3.89
CA GLU A 251 -26.40 9.36 2.47
C GLU A 251 -25.75 8.35 1.52
N GLY A 252 -24.51 7.95 1.82
CA GLY A 252 -23.74 7.05 0.97
C GLY A 252 -23.90 5.58 1.34
N GLY A 253 -24.49 5.28 2.49
CA GLY A 253 -24.44 3.95 3.11
C GLY A 253 -23.13 3.72 3.87
N PRO A 254 -22.91 2.51 4.42
CA PRO A 254 -21.66 2.19 5.10
C PRO A 254 -20.46 2.43 4.18
N MET A 255 -19.35 2.92 4.73
CA MET A 255 -18.27 3.52 3.95
C MET A 255 -17.53 2.53 3.03
N TRP A 256 -17.73 1.21 3.18
CA TRP A 256 -17.22 0.22 2.22
C TRP A 256 -17.84 0.38 0.82
N THR A 257 -19.02 0.98 0.71
CA THR A 257 -19.76 1.18 -0.55
C THR A 257 -19.10 2.21 -1.48
N TYR A 258 -18.38 3.18 -0.93
CA TYR A 258 -17.65 4.22 -1.67
C TYR A 258 -16.14 4.20 -1.35
N TRP A 259 -15.60 3.01 -1.08
CA TRP A 259 -14.24 2.87 -0.59
C TRP A 259 -13.18 3.24 -1.64
N ASN A 260 -12.36 4.23 -1.35
CA ASN A 260 -11.37 4.72 -2.31
C ASN A 260 -10.27 3.71 -2.68
N TYR A 261 -10.00 2.66 -1.89
CA TYR A 261 -8.98 1.66 -2.28
C TYR A 261 -9.37 0.96 -3.58
N VAL A 262 -10.66 0.67 -3.73
CA VAL A 262 -11.20 0.04 -4.93
C VAL A 262 -11.24 1.06 -6.05
N THR A 263 -11.75 2.27 -5.76
CA THR A 263 -11.86 3.37 -6.72
C THR A 263 -10.50 3.76 -7.31
N GLU A 264 -9.48 4.02 -6.50
CA GLU A 264 -8.14 4.39 -6.97
C GLU A 264 -7.46 3.27 -7.74
N ARG A 265 -7.58 2.01 -7.28
CA ARG A 265 -7.03 0.86 -8.00
C ARG A 265 -7.68 0.74 -9.38
N TYR A 266 -9.00 0.96 -9.45
CA TYR A 266 -9.75 0.98 -10.69
C TYR A 266 -9.33 2.15 -11.58
N VAL A 267 -9.26 3.39 -11.07
CA VAL A 267 -8.77 4.55 -11.82
C VAL A 267 -7.35 4.34 -12.32
N GLY A 268 -6.45 3.78 -11.51
CA GLY A 268 -5.10 3.43 -11.93
C GLY A 268 -5.10 2.40 -13.06
N TYR A 269 -5.99 1.41 -13.00
CA TYR A 269 -6.19 0.46 -14.10
C TYR A 269 -6.71 1.14 -15.38
N LEU A 270 -7.66 2.07 -15.24
CA LEU A 270 -8.24 2.87 -16.31
C LEU A 270 -7.18 3.72 -17.02
N VAL A 271 -6.36 4.45 -16.27
CA VAL A 271 -5.26 5.28 -16.81
C VAL A 271 -4.25 4.42 -17.58
N ARG A 272 -3.84 3.28 -17.00
CA ARG A 272 -2.90 2.34 -17.67
C ARG A 272 -3.50 1.66 -18.89
N SER A 273 -4.82 1.63 -19.02
CA SER A 273 -5.53 1.03 -20.14
C SER A 273 -5.60 1.95 -21.36
N SER A 274 -5.33 3.25 -21.21
CA SER A 274 -5.21 4.16 -22.35
C SER A 274 -3.90 3.91 -23.11
N LYS A 275 -4.02 3.58 -24.40
CA LYS A 275 -2.87 3.29 -25.28
C LYS A 275 -2.57 4.42 -26.26
N SER A 276 -3.44 5.43 -26.35
CA SER A 276 -3.29 6.58 -27.25
C SER A 276 -3.06 7.85 -26.47
N ARG A 277 -1.94 8.53 -26.75
CA ARG A 277 -1.65 9.87 -26.21
C ARG A 277 -2.40 10.98 -26.97
N LYS A 278 -2.70 10.76 -28.27
CA LYS A 278 -3.39 11.74 -29.12
C LYS A 278 -4.89 11.77 -28.85
N ASN A 279 -5.51 10.59 -28.66
CA ASN A 279 -6.95 10.43 -28.47
C ASN A 279 -7.25 9.62 -27.20
N PRO A 280 -6.95 10.15 -26.00
CA PRO A 280 -7.05 9.41 -24.75
C PRO A 280 -8.50 8.97 -24.46
N TYR A 281 -9.48 9.86 -24.62
CA TYR A 281 -10.88 9.56 -24.31
C TYR A 281 -11.50 8.49 -25.22
N ALA A 282 -11.24 8.55 -26.54
CA ALA A 282 -11.74 7.55 -27.47
C ALA A 282 -11.07 6.18 -27.25
N SER A 283 -9.75 6.16 -27.00
CA SER A 283 -9.03 4.94 -26.63
C SER A 283 -9.58 4.36 -25.32
N PHE A 284 -9.91 5.22 -24.38
CA PHE A 284 -10.44 4.86 -23.08
C PHE A 284 -11.84 4.23 -23.17
N ALA A 285 -12.78 4.91 -23.82
CA ALA A 285 -14.15 4.42 -24.00
C ALA A 285 -14.19 3.09 -24.76
N ARG A 286 -13.38 2.95 -25.82
CA ARG A 286 -13.25 1.69 -26.55
C ARG A 286 -12.74 0.56 -25.65
N ARG A 287 -11.70 0.83 -24.85
CA ARG A 287 -11.11 -0.18 -23.99
C ARG A 287 -12.05 -0.64 -22.88
N LEU A 288 -12.77 0.29 -22.26
CA LEU A 288 -13.83 -0.02 -21.30
C LEU A 288 -14.91 -0.91 -21.92
N ARG A 289 -15.37 -0.57 -23.12
CA ARG A 289 -16.33 -1.39 -23.87
C ARG A 289 -15.80 -2.81 -24.12
N GLU A 290 -14.56 -2.96 -24.58
CA GLU A 290 -13.93 -4.26 -24.81
C GLU A 290 -13.85 -5.10 -23.52
N ILE A 291 -13.52 -4.49 -22.38
CA ILE A 291 -13.46 -5.17 -21.09
C ILE A 291 -14.86 -5.62 -20.65
N ALA A 292 -15.84 -4.73 -20.71
CA ALA A 292 -17.23 -5.04 -20.34
C ALA A 292 -17.82 -6.14 -21.22
N GLN A 293 -17.64 -6.06 -22.55
CA GLN A 293 -18.08 -7.09 -23.49
C GLN A 293 -17.42 -8.44 -23.21
N ASN A 294 -16.10 -8.47 -22.95
CA ASN A 294 -15.40 -9.71 -22.61
C ASN A 294 -15.90 -10.30 -21.28
N SER A 295 -16.16 -9.45 -20.26
CA SER A 295 -16.76 -9.89 -19.00
C SER A 295 -18.16 -10.48 -19.22
N MET A 296 -19.00 -9.84 -20.03
CA MET A 296 -20.34 -10.35 -20.36
C MET A 296 -20.29 -11.69 -21.11
N ILE A 297 -19.36 -11.86 -22.07
CA ILE A 297 -19.17 -13.13 -22.78
C ILE A 297 -18.73 -14.22 -21.81
N LYS A 298 -17.79 -13.91 -20.90
CA LYS A 298 -17.33 -14.85 -19.86
C LYS A 298 -18.47 -15.32 -18.97
N VAL A 299 -19.35 -14.42 -18.54
CA VAL A 299 -20.49 -14.75 -17.67
C VAL A 299 -21.56 -15.51 -18.45
N LYS A 300 -22.03 -14.95 -19.58
CA LYS A 300 -23.16 -15.48 -20.36
C LYS A 300 -22.91 -16.90 -20.88
N TYR A 301 -21.68 -17.21 -21.28
CA TYR A 301 -21.32 -18.51 -21.85
C TYR A 301 -20.49 -19.37 -20.88
N HIS A 302 -20.37 -18.95 -19.62
CA HIS A 302 -19.55 -19.62 -18.60
C HIS A 302 -18.08 -19.83 -19.01
N LEU A 303 -17.54 -18.97 -19.88
CA LEU A 303 -16.19 -19.04 -20.43
C LEU A 303 -15.12 -18.33 -19.57
N ALA A 304 -15.39 -18.13 -18.29
CA ALA A 304 -14.51 -17.37 -17.39
C ALA A 304 -13.10 -17.99 -17.31
N ARG A 305 -13.03 -19.32 -17.31
CA ARG A 305 -11.75 -20.07 -17.30
C ARG A 305 -11.10 -20.03 -18.67
N GLU A 306 -11.86 -20.25 -19.73
CA GLU A 306 -11.43 -20.39 -21.13
C GLU A 306 -10.89 -19.07 -21.69
N LEU A 307 -11.46 -17.94 -21.30
CA LEU A 307 -11.06 -16.59 -21.70
C LEU A 307 -10.21 -15.89 -20.64
N ASN A 308 -9.72 -16.61 -19.63
CA ASN A 308 -8.70 -16.12 -18.74
C ASN A 308 -7.35 -16.14 -19.48
N LEU A 309 -6.93 -15.00 -20.02
CA LEU A 309 -5.62 -14.80 -20.66
C LEU A 309 -4.60 -14.18 -19.69
N SER A 310 -4.87 -14.27 -18.38
CA SER A 310 -3.91 -13.79 -17.40
C SER A 310 -2.64 -14.64 -17.47
N PRO A 311 -1.46 -14.03 -17.22
CA PRO A 311 -0.22 -14.78 -17.11
C PRO A 311 -0.32 -15.93 -16.11
N ARG A 312 -1.16 -15.80 -15.07
CA ARG A 312 -1.39 -16.85 -14.06
C ARG A 312 -1.95 -18.13 -14.66
N ARG A 313 -2.90 -18.06 -15.59
CA ARG A 313 -3.46 -19.27 -16.22
C ARG A 313 -2.49 -19.92 -17.20
N GLU A 314 -1.80 -19.11 -18.02
CA GLU A 314 -0.73 -19.63 -18.89
C GLU A 314 0.35 -20.33 -18.05
N GLU A 315 0.64 -19.81 -16.87
CA GLU A 315 1.60 -20.39 -15.92
C GLU A 315 1.06 -21.65 -15.21
N GLU A 316 -0.23 -21.72 -14.86
CA GLU A 316 -0.86 -22.94 -14.34
C GLU A 316 -0.88 -24.08 -15.38
N ILE A 317 -1.05 -23.75 -16.66
CA ILE A 317 -1.07 -24.73 -17.75
C ILE A 317 0.35 -25.16 -18.15
N SER A 318 1.30 -24.23 -18.15
CA SER A 318 2.68 -24.47 -18.63
C SER A 318 3.66 -24.88 -17.54
N GLY A 319 3.26 -24.80 -16.27
CA GLY A 319 4.07 -25.17 -15.13
C GLY A 319 4.28 -26.67 -15.01
N ARG A 320 5.54 -27.09 -14.88
CA ARG A 320 5.88 -28.46 -14.49
C ARG A 320 6.39 -28.49 -13.06
N GLN A 321 5.94 -29.49 -12.31
CA GLN A 321 6.57 -29.83 -11.05
C GLN A 321 7.78 -30.73 -11.33
N VAL A 322 8.90 -30.46 -10.66
CA VAL A 322 10.10 -31.28 -10.79
C VAL A 322 10.05 -32.35 -9.70
N PRO A 323 10.29 -33.64 -10.00
CA PRO A 323 10.41 -34.67 -8.98
C PRO A 323 11.41 -34.25 -7.90
N SER A 324 11.11 -34.55 -6.63
CA SER A 324 11.84 -34.10 -5.42
C SER A 324 11.65 -32.64 -5.00
N TYR A 325 11.10 -31.76 -5.83
CA TYR A 325 10.81 -30.36 -5.48
C TYR A 325 9.30 -30.15 -5.30
N THR A 326 8.76 -30.56 -4.16
CA THR A 326 7.30 -30.58 -3.92
C THR A 326 6.68 -29.19 -3.88
N GLY A 327 7.39 -28.17 -3.40
CA GLY A 327 6.91 -26.78 -3.29
C GLY A 327 7.15 -25.88 -4.50
N ILE A 328 7.72 -26.39 -5.61
CA ILE A 328 8.21 -25.55 -6.71
C ILE A 328 7.68 -26.01 -8.08
N ARG A 329 7.26 -25.03 -8.90
CA ARG A 329 6.97 -25.23 -10.33
C ARG A 329 7.95 -24.46 -11.20
N VAL A 330 8.48 -25.13 -12.22
CA VAL A 330 9.27 -24.52 -13.30
C VAL A 330 8.35 -24.07 -14.44
N LEU A 331 8.64 -22.90 -15.01
CA LEU A 331 7.76 -22.19 -15.94
C LEU A 331 8.54 -21.73 -17.19
N HIS A 332 7.83 -21.59 -18.31
CA HIS A 332 8.39 -21.09 -19.56
C HIS A 332 9.03 -19.69 -19.43
N PRO A 333 10.03 -19.38 -20.27
CA PRO A 333 10.54 -20.16 -21.41
C PRO A 333 11.41 -21.36 -21.00
N ARG A 334 11.34 -22.45 -21.79
CA ARG A 334 12.18 -23.65 -21.68
C ARG A 334 13.12 -23.73 -22.87
N ALA A 335 14.37 -24.12 -22.65
CA ALA A 335 15.31 -24.41 -23.73
C ALA A 335 16.25 -25.54 -23.34
N ASP A 336 16.59 -26.40 -24.28
CA ASP A 336 17.60 -27.44 -24.10
C ASP A 336 18.91 -26.96 -24.72
N GLY A 337 20.04 -27.09 -23.99
CA GLY A 337 21.32 -26.65 -24.52
C GLY A 337 22.47 -26.68 -23.51
N PRO A 338 23.72 -26.44 -23.95
CA PRO A 338 24.88 -26.57 -23.10
C PRO A 338 24.98 -25.44 -22.06
N LEU A 339 25.63 -25.76 -20.94
CA LEU A 339 26.05 -24.76 -19.96
C LEU A 339 27.19 -23.89 -20.51
N ALA A 340 27.12 -22.57 -20.29
CA ALA A 340 28.26 -21.68 -20.52
C ALA A 340 29.46 -22.12 -19.66
N ARG A 341 30.68 -21.98 -20.18
CA ARG A 341 31.92 -22.45 -19.52
C ARG A 341 32.03 -22.01 -18.06
N SER A 342 31.74 -20.74 -17.77
CA SER A 342 31.77 -20.19 -16.40
C SER A 342 30.73 -20.82 -15.47
N THR A 343 29.53 -21.10 -15.96
CA THR A 343 28.48 -21.79 -15.19
C THR A 343 28.82 -23.26 -14.99
N ARG A 344 29.36 -23.95 -16.01
CA ARG A 344 29.81 -25.34 -15.88
C ARG A 344 30.89 -25.47 -14.80
N THR A 345 31.83 -24.53 -14.71
CA THR A 345 32.82 -24.49 -13.62
C THR A 345 32.16 -24.27 -12.26
N ALA A 346 31.20 -23.35 -12.14
CA ALA A 346 30.51 -23.09 -10.88
C ALA A 346 29.66 -24.29 -10.41
N VAL A 347 28.97 -24.98 -11.34
CA VAL A 347 28.24 -26.23 -11.05
C VAL A 347 29.19 -27.32 -10.57
N ASN A 348 30.36 -27.48 -11.22
CA ASN A 348 31.37 -28.45 -10.77
C ASN A 348 31.84 -28.14 -9.34
N THR A 349 32.11 -26.87 -9.02
CA THR A 349 32.47 -26.45 -7.66
C THR A 349 31.37 -26.76 -6.65
N TYR A 350 30.11 -26.47 -6.98
CA TYR A 350 28.97 -26.79 -6.12
C TYR A 350 28.90 -28.29 -5.83
N LEU A 351 28.92 -29.14 -6.88
CA LEU A 351 28.83 -30.59 -6.72
C LEU A 351 29.96 -31.16 -5.87
N ARG A 352 31.19 -30.67 -6.05
CA ARG A 352 32.35 -31.07 -5.25
C ARG A 352 32.17 -30.73 -3.78
N ASN A 353 31.67 -29.54 -3.47
CA ASN A 353 31.55 -29.06 -2.11
C ASN A 353 30.37 -29.72 -1.38
N THR A 354 29.21 -29.78 -2.03
CA THR A 354 27.97 -30.32 -1.44
C THR A 354 28.05 -31.82 -1.26
N TYR A 355 28.48 -32.56 -2.30
CA TYR A 355 28.52 -34.04 -2.27
C TYR A 355 29.89 -34.61 -1.93
N ARG A 356 30.90 -33.77 -1.65
CA ARG A 356 32.27 -34.15 -1.26
C ARG A 356 32.93 -35.14 -2.25
N ILE A 357 32.69 -34.95 -3.54
CA ILE A 357 33.24 -35.79 -4.62
C ILE A 357 34.48 -35.17 -5.28
N SER A 358 35.27 -36.01 -5.96
CA SER A 358 36.44 -35.56 -6.73
C SER A 358 36.06 -34.65 -7.90
N ARG A 359 37.02 -33.86 -8.40
CA ARG A 359 36.79 -32.92 -9.50
C ARG A 359 36.35 -33.61 -10.79
N ASP A 360 36.95 -34.74 -11.10
CA ASP A 360 36.71 -35.49 -12.34
C ASP A 360 35.38 -36.24 -12.28
N ASN A 361 35.01 -36.75 -11.10
CA ASN A 361 33.69 -37.34 -10.89
C ASN A 361 32.59 -36.27 -11.02
N ALA A 362 32.78 -35.08 -10.44
CA ALA A 362 31.85 -33.96 -10.60
C ALA A 362 31.76 -33.47 -12.05
N ALA A 363 32.87 -33.47 -12.79
CA ALA A 363 32.89 -33.06 -14.20
C ALA A 363 32.14 -34.06 -15.08
N SER A 364 32.35 -35.36 -14.83
CA SER A 364 31.71 -36.46 -15.54
C SER A 364 30.21 -36.54 -15.25
N ALA A 365 29.78 -36.06 -14.08
CA ALA A 365 28.37 -36.00 -13.74
C ALA A 365 27.61 -34.97 -14.60
N ILE A 366 28.23 -33.82 -14.94
CA ILE A 366 27.54 -32.71 -15.64
C ILE A 366 27.26 -33.07 -17.11
N PRO A 367 25.99 -33.20 -17.54
CA PRO A 367 25.64 -33.54 -18.92
C PRO A 367 26.13 -32.51 -19.93
N GLU A 368 26.26 -32.92 -21.20
CA GLU A 368 26.64 -31.99 -22.28
C GLU A 368 25.56 -30.94 -22.53
N ALA A 369 24.29 -31.36 -22.52
CA ALA A 369 23.10 -30.51 -22.62
C ALA A 369 22.26 -30.58 -21.33
N VAL A 370 21.74 -29.44 -20.90
CA VAL A 370 20.87 -29.29 -19.72
C VAL A 370 19.60 -28.56 -20.12
N ILE A 371 18.52 -28.75 -19.35
CA ILE A 371 17.26 -28.04 -19.56
C ILE A 371 17.31 -26.71 -18.80
N HIS A 372 17.12 -25.60 -19.49
CA HIS A 372 17.08 -24.27 -18.91
C HIS A 372 15.64 -23.82 -18.72
N TRP A 373 15.32 -23.29 -17.53
CA TRP A 373 14.03 -22.67 -17.26
C TRP A 373 14.19 -21.18 -17.00
N GLY A 374 13.28 -20.40 -17.59
CA GLY A 374 13.28 -18.95 -17.48
C GLY A 374 12.53 -18.43 -16.24
N LYS A 375 11.79 -19.27 -15.53
CA LYS A 375 11.01 -18.88 -14.35
C LYS A 375 10.80 -20.05 -13.39
N ILE A 376 10.75 -19.76 -12.10
CA ILE A 376 10.27 -20.66 -11.05
C ILE A 376 9.19 -19.97 -10.21
N SER A 377 8.21 -20.74 -9.76
CA SER A 377 7.13 -20.30 -8.86
C SER A 377 7.11 -21.20 -7.65
N PHE A 378 7.07 -20.61 -6.47
CA PHE A 378 6.70 -21.35 -5.27
C PHE A 378 5.18 -21.58 -5.29
N LEU A 379 4.76 -22.74 -4.80
CA LEU A 379 3.34 -23.11 -4.71
C LEU A 379 2.62 -22.33 -3.61
N ASP A 380 1.32 -22.58 -3.42
CA ASP A 380 0.53 -22.07 -2.29
C ASP A 380 0.53 -20.54 -2.09
N GLY A 381 0.64 -19.82 -3.21
CA GLY A 381 0.60 -18.35 -3.22
C GLY A 381 1.97 -17.68 -3.06
N GLY A 382 3.06 -18.44 -3.11
CA GLY A 382 4.42 -17.90 -3.15
C GLY A 382 4.73 -17.06 -4.40
N ASP A 383 5.80 -16.26 -4.30
CA ASP A 383 6.27 -15.36 -5.34
C ASP A 383 6.98 -16.13 -6.47
N LYS A 384 7.30 -15.39 -7.55
CA LYS A 384 7.93 -15.93 -8.76
C LYS A 384 9.33 -15.36 -8.92
N ILE A 385 10.30 -16.23 -9.18
CA ILE A 385 11.65 -15.84 -9.56
C ILE A 385 11.79 -15.97 -11.08
N ARG A 386 12.33 -14.93 -11.72
CA ARG A 386 12.54 -14.88 -13.19
C ARG A 386 14.02 -14.94 -13.53
N GLY A 387 14.41 -15.86 -14.40
CA GLY A 387 15.78 -15.96 -14.93
C GLY A 387 16.09 -14.91 -16.00
N TRP A 388 17.28 -14.31 -15.89
CA TRP A 388 17.71 -13.13 -16.65
C TRP A 388 17.88 -13.36 -18.16
N GLU A 389 18.56 -14.43 -18.57
CA GLU A 389 19.04 -14.54 -19.96
C GLU A 389 17.99 -14.96 -20.98
N MET A 390 17.13 -15.91 -20.60
CA MET A 390 16.09 -16.39 -21.51
C MET A 390 15.03 -15.32 -21.77
N PHE A 391 14.88 -14.37 -20.86
CA PHE A 391 13.95 -13.25 -20.99
C PHE A 391 14.45 -12.15 -21.95
N ILE A 392 15.78 -11.97 -22.10
CA ILE A 392 16.36 -11.01 -23.04
C ILE A 392 16.27 -11.51 -24.49
N LYS A 393 16.54 -12.80 -24.73
CA LYS A 393 16.41 -13.38 -26.08
C LYS A 393 14.96 -13.31 -26.61
N ALA A 394 13.96 -13.44 -25.75
CA ALA A 394 12.55 -13.33 -26.11
C ALA A 394 12.03 -11.88 -26.34
N ARG A 395 12.75 -10.84 -25.87
CA ARG A 395 12.25 -9.44 -25.83
C ARG A 395 12.93 -8.44 -26.77
N ARG A 396 13.78 -8.88 -27.70
CA ARG A 396 14.34 -7.99 -28.75
C ARG A 396 13.27 -7.31 -29.64
N THR A 397 11.99 -7.62 -29.48
CA THR A 397 10.87 -7.02 -30.24
C THR A 397 10.00 -5.99 -29.50
N ARG A 398 10.19 -5.69 -28.20
CA ARG A 398 9.39 -4.64 -27.51
C ARG A 398 10.18 -3.80 -26.49
N THR A 399 10.36 -2.52 -26.85
CA THR A 399 10.95 -1.43 -26.08
C THR A 399 10.08 -1.04 -24.87
N THR A 400 10.53 -1.35 -23.64
CA THR A 400 10.36 -0.53 -22.40
C THR A 400 10.99 -1.21 -21.18
N LEU A 401 12.03 -0.58 -20.63
CA LEU A 401 12.45 -0.35 -19.23
C LEU A 401 12.49 -1.45 -18.12
N THR A 402 13.46 -1.20 -17.22
CA THR A 402 13.50 -1.47 -15.75
C THR A 402 13.67 -2.90 -15.22
N SER A 403 14.94 -3.23 -15.02
CA SER A 403 15.53 -3.83 -13.80
C SER A 403 14.80 -4.97 -13.05
N ALA A 404 15.20 -6.20 -13.36
CA ALA A 404 15.33 -7.31 -12.41
C ALA A 404 16.39 -8.26 -13.01
N ARG A 405 17.57 -8.36 -12.39
CA ARG A 405 18.65 -9.26 -12.81
C ARG A 405 18.63 -10.43 -11.82
N THR A 406 17.98 -11.53 -12.20
CA THR A 406 17.85 -12.73 -11.34
C THR A 406 18.25 -14.01 -12.09
N THR A 407 18.66 -14.97 -11.27
CA THR A 407 19.24 -16.31 -11.37
C THR A 407 18.95 -17.18 -12.60
N ARG A 408 19.97 -17.83 -13.22
CA ARG A 408 19.74 -18.87 -14.26
C ARG A 408 19.38 -20.18 -13.58
N VAL A 409 18.37 -20.91 -14.05
CA VAL A 409 18.09 -22.26 -13.56
C VAL A 409 18.49 -23.26 -14.63
N SER A 410 19.44 -24.15 -14.31
CA SER A 410 19.90 -25.21 -15.22
C SER A 410 19.62 -26.56 -14.57
N LEU A 411 18.76 -27.35 -15.21
CA LEU A 411 18.42 -28.72 -14.84
C LEU A 411 19.38 -29.71 -15.51
N GLY A 412 20.11 -30.47 -14.71
CA GLY A 412 20.64 -31.76 -15.14
C GLY A 412 19.82 -32.88 -14.50
N SER A 413 19.18 -33.75 -15.28
CA SER A 413 18.94 -35.12 -14.80
C SER A 413 20.25 -35.87 -14.98
N MET A 414 20.92 -36.19 -13.88
CA MET A 414 22.10 -37.04 -13.91
C MET A 414 21.69 -38.39 -13.34
N ASN A 415 21.82 -39.46 -14.13
CA ASN A 415 22.06 -40.78 -13.53
C ASN A 415 23.52 -40.76 -13.07
N ALA A 416 23.77 -40.31 -11.86
CA ALA A 416 25.08 -40.48 -11.26
C ALA A 416 25.17 -41.93 -10.78
N LYS A 417 26.22 -42.67 -11.16
CA LYS A 417 26.70 -43.85 -10.42
C LYS A 417 27.28 -43.45 -9.03
N PHE A 418 26.63 -42.48 -8.37
CA PHE A 418 26.92 -41.91 -7.06
C PHE A 418 25.62 -41.33 -6.48
N GLY A 419 24.70 -42.21 -6.06
CA GLY A 419 23.76 -41.96 -4.95
C GLY A 419 22.73 -40.83 -5.05
N VAL A 420 22.42 -40.28 -6.23
CA VAL A 420 21.33 -39.29 -6.39
C VAL A 420 20.34 -39.81 -7.43
N ASP A 421 19.19 -40.29 -6.98
CA ASP A 421 18.15 -40.91 -7.82
C ASP A 421 17.13 -39.90 -8.39
N HIS A 422 17.38 -38.59 -8.24
CA HIS A 422 16.45 -37.54 -8.63
C HIS A 422 17.12 -36.35 -9.35
N PRO A 423 16.39 -35.62 -10.22
CA PRO A 423 16.91 -34.45 -10.91
C PRO A 423 17.19 -33.31 -9.93
N LEU A 424 18.30 -32.57 -10.13
CA LEU A 424 18.64 -31.39 -9.33
C LEU A 424 18.17 -30.10 -10.03
N LEU A 425 17.55 -29.20 -9.27
CA LEU A 425 17.13 -27.88 -9.69
C LEU A 425 18.11 -26.82 -9.18
N LEU A 426 19.11 -26.50 -9.98
CA LEU A 426 20.19 -25.59 -9.55
C LEU A 426 19.95 -24.15 -10.01
N ALA A 427 20.14 -23.22 -9.09
CA ALA A 427 20.02 -21.78 -9.26
C ALA A 427 21.41 -21.11 -9.34
N VAL A 428 21.72 -20.52 -10.50
CA VAL A 428 22.93 -19.74 -10.77
C VAL A 428 22.73 -18.30 -10.31
N VAL A 429 23.16 -17.98 -9.11
CA VAL A 429 23.00 -16.67 -8.48
C VAL A 429 24.22 -15.79 -8.70
N ARG A 430 24.05 -14.47 -8.51
CA ARG A 430 25.16 -13.52 -8.52
C ARG A 430 25.15 -12.71 -7.23
N PRO A 431 25.95 -13.10 -6.23
CA PRO A 431 25.92 -12.45 -4.94
C PRO A 431 26.31 -10.97 -5.03
N VAL A 432 25.79 -10.17 -4.12
CA VAL A 432 26.09 -8.73 -4.02
C VAL A 432 26.97 -8.45 -2.81
N ARG A 433 27.95 -7.56 -2.96
CA ARG A 433 28.76 -7.13 -1.82
C ARG A 433 28.01 -6.06 -1.03
N LEU A 434 27.68 -6.38 0.23
CA LEU A 434 27.06 -5.43 1.15
C LEU A 434 28.04 -4.29 1.46
N HIS A 435 27.53 -3.05 1.43
CA HIS A 435 28.33 -1.83 1.53
C HIS A 435 28.19 -1.17 2.91
N SER A 436 26.99 -1.14 3.47
CA SER A 436 26.68 -0.56 4.78
C SER A 436 25.30 -1.02 5.26
N LYS A 437 25.07 -1.01 6.58
CA LYS A 437 23.72 -1.14 7.19
C LYS A 437 23.15 0.24 7.51
N ASN A 438 21.83 0.44 7.37
CA ASN A 438 21.19 1.66 7.85
C ASN A 438 21.34 1.73 9.38
N LYS A 439 21.89 2.82 9.94
CA LYS A 439 21.96 2.99 11.41
C LYS A 439 20.59 3.04 12.10
N ARG A 440 19.51 3.36 11.36
CA ARG A 440 18.16 3.53 11.91
C ARG A 440 17.18 2.39 11.59
N LEU A 441 17.42 1.63 10.52
CA LEU A 441 16.47 0.62 10.01
C LEU A 441 17.10 -0.77 9.84
N ASP A 442 18.39 -0.94 10.19
CA ASP A 442 19.23 -2.14 10.02
C ASP A 442 19.21 -2.83 8.64
N PHE A 443 18.60 -2.22 7.62
CA PHE A 443 18.60 -2.81 6.28
C PHE A 443 20.01 -2.76 5.66
N PRO A 444 20.51 -3.89 5.13
CA PRO A 444 21.77 -3.92 4.40
C PRO A 444 21.59 -3.29 3.01
N TYR A 445 22.55 -2.47 2.60
CA TYR A 445 22.60 -1.87 1.27
C TYR A 445 23.68 -2.48 0.41
N TYR A 446 23.44 -2.52 -0.90
CA TYR A 446 24.49 -2.74 -1.90
C TYR A 446 24.47 -1.65 -2.99
N LYS A 447 25.61 -1.51 -3.66
CA LYS A 447 25.80 -0.59 -4.79
C LYS A 447 25.70 -1.38 -6.09
N ASP A 448 24.85 -0.92 -7.01
CA ASP A 448 24.67 -1.59 -8.31
C ASP A 448 26.00 -1.69 -9.07
N GLY A 449 26.23 -2.83 -9.73
CA GLY A 449 27.46 -3.13 -10.46
C GLY A 449 28.59 -3.77 -9.65
N LYS A 450 28.51 -3.85 -8.31
CA LYS A 450 29.49 -4.56 -7.46
C LYS A 450 29.03 -5.98 -7.14
N PHE A 451 28.96 -6.81 -8.17
CA PHE A 451 28.61 -8.22 -8.04
C PHE A 451 29.83 -9.08 -7.76
N LEU A 452 29.67 -10.11 -6.94
CA LEU A 452 30.65 -11.17 -6.73
C LEU A 452 30.62 -12.16 -7.91
N PRO A 453 31.61 -13.07 -7.99
CA PRO A 453 31.59 -14.18 -8.94
C PRO A 453 30.27 -14.96 -8.87
N ILE A 454 29.90 -15.59 -9.98
CA ILE A 454 28.69 -16.40 -10.04
C ILE A 454 28.82 -17.58 -9.07
N GLU A 455 27.73 -17.85 -8.38
CA GLU A 455 27.59 -18.98 -7.46
C GLU A 455 26.41 -19.85 -7.93
N VAL A 456 26.44 -21.13 -7.56
CA VAL A 456 25.37 -22.08 -7.85
C VAL A 456 24.90 -22.63 -6.51
N ILE A 457 23.59 -22.61 -6.30
CA ILE A 457 22.91 -23.14 -5.11
C ILE A 457 21.80 -24.09 -5.55
N ASP A 458 21.36 -24.97 -4.65
CA ASP A 458 20.08 -25.65 -4.87
C ASP A 458 18.94 -24.62 -4.76
N VAL A 459 17.86 -24.80 -5.50
CA VAL A 459 16.68 -23.96 -5.34
C VAL A 459 16.03 -24.21 -3.97
N ASP A 460 16.15 -25.41 -3.39
CA ASP A 460 15.68 -25.68 -2.02
C ASP A 460 16.51 -24.95 -0.94
N ASP A 461 17.77 -24.57 -1.25
CA ASP A 461 18.60 -23.78 -0.34
C ASP A 461 18.19 -22.30 -0.29
N ILE A 462 17.20 -21.87 -1.08
CA ILE A 462 16.72 -20.49 -1.08
C ILE A 462 15.85 -20.28 0.17
N SER A 463 16.41 -19.61 1.18
CA SER A 463 15.71 -19.33 2.44
C SER A 463 14.71 -18.18 2.38
N CYS A 464 14.96 -17.15 1.55
CA CYS A 464 14.05 -16.01 1.42
C CYS A 464 14.26 -15.26 0.09
N LEU A 465 13.22 -14.56 -0.37
CA LEU A 465 13.39 -13.51 -1.37
C LEU A 465 13.70 -12.18 -0.69
N VAL A 466 14.45 -11.32 -1.38
CA VAL A 466 14.72 -9.97 -0.91
C VAL A 466 14.11 -8.96 -1.87
N ALA A 467 13.27 -8.08 -1.34
CA ALA A 467 12.79 -6.91 -2.04
C ALA A 467 13.94 -5.90 -2.17
N ARG A 468 14.03 -5.29 -3.35
CA ARG A 468 15.07 -4.31 -3.69
C ARG A 468 14.48 -2.91 -3.75
N ILE A 469 14.76 -2.09 -2.74
CA ILE A 469 14.21 -0.72 -2.64
C ILE A 469 15.27 0.27 -3.13
N PRO A 470 14.99 1.08 -4.18
CA PRO A 470 15.93 2.08 -4.67
C PRO A 470 16.13 3.17 -3.61
N GLY A 471 17.38 3.45 -3.25
CA GLY A 471 17.72 4.61 -2.42
C GLY A 471 17.65 5.89 -3.24
N HIS A 472 17.00 6.92 -2.71
CA HIS A 472 16.98 8.25 -3.31
C HIS A 472 18.24 9.03 -2.90
N GLY A 473 19.07 9.42 -3.88
CA GLY A 473 20.26 10.23 -3.64
C GLY A 473 21.06 10.52 -4.92
N LYS A 474 21.83 11.62 -4.93
CA LYS A 474 22.78 11.91 -6.02
C LYS A 474 23.99 10.97 -5.92
N GLY A 475 24.24 10.18 -6.96
CA GLY A 475 25.35 9.22 -7.02
C GLY A 475 24.95 7.88 -7.64
N PRO A 476 25.85 6.88 -7.60
CA PRO A 476 25.58 5.56 -8.16
C PRO A 476 24.45 4.85 -7.40
N ARG A 477 23.56 4.18 -8.15
CA ARG A 477 22.33 3.57 -7.63
C ARG A 477 22.64 2.62 -6.47
N LYS A 478 22.10 2.94 -5.29
CA LYS A 478 22.13 2.10 -4.09
C LYS A 478 20.77 1.45 -3.90
N TYR A 479 20.78 0.23 -3.40
CA TYR A 479 19.57 -0.52 -3.13
C TYR A 479 19.58 -1.07 -1.71
N ALA A 480 18.52 -0.83 -0.95
CA ALA A 480 18.27 -1.55 0.29
C ALA A 480 17.72 -2.94 -0.03
N LEU A 481 18.16 -3.93 0.72
CA LEU A 481 17.58 -5.26 0.72
C LEU A 481 16.63 -5.39 1.91
N CYS A 482 15.41 -5.84 1.65
CA CYS A 482 14.40 -6.11 2.65
C CYS A 482 13.94 -7.56 2.47
N GLU A 483 14.16 -8.39 3.47
CA GLU A 483 13.76 -9.79 3.45
C GLU A 483 12.24 -9.92 3.31
N ARG A 484 11.83 -10.89 2.50
CA ARG A 484 10.46 -11.32 2.26
C ARG A 484 10.40 -12.82 2.52
N PRO A 485 10.48 -13.24 3.80
CA PRO A 485 10.41 -14.66 4.15
C PRO A 485 9.08 -15.29 3.68
N ASP A 486 8.03 -14.47 3.62
CA ASP A 486 6.71 -14.86 3.17
C ASP A 486 6.53 -14.99 1.65
N ALA A 487 7.56 -14.66 0.88
CA ALA A 487 7.51 -14.79 -0.58
C ALA A 487 7.77 -16.22 -1.05
N MET A 488 8.13 -17.13 -0.14
CA MET A 488 8.56 -18.49 -0.47
C MET A 488 7.58 -19.58 0.01
N LEU A 489 6.39 -19.20 0.51
CA LEU A 489 5.47 -20.08 1.25
C LEU A 489 5.41 -21.52 0.70
N VAL A 490 5.91 -22.45 1.51
CA VAL A 490 5.53 -23.86 1.54
C VAL A 490 4.73 -23.97 2.84
N GLY A 491 3.45 -24.33 2.75
CA GLY A 491 2.57 -24.34 3.92
C GLY A 491 3.08 -25.31 4.99
N ASP A 492 3.18 -24.84 6.23
CA ASP A 492 2.88 -25.72 7.36
C ASP A 492 1.37 -25.96 7.32
N ASP A 493 0.97 -27.24 7.36
CA ASP A 493 -0.41 -27.71 7.36
C ASP A 493 -1.29 -26.88 8.32
N VAL A 494 -2.04 -25.94 7.76
CA VAL A 494 -3.28 -25.48 8.39
C VAL A 494 -4.33 -26.47 7.91
N SER A 495 -4.55 -27.49 8.74
CA SER A 495 -5.74 -28.32 8.66
C SER A 495 -6.96 -27.40 8.66
N ASP A 496 -7.65 -27.37 7.52
CA ASP A 496 -9.02 -26.86 7.42
C ASP A 496 -9.89 -27.75 8.32
N ASN A 497 -10.16 -27.29 9.54
CA ASN A 497 -11.30 -27.73 10.33
C ASN A 497 -12.33 -26.59 10.32
N GLU A 498 -13.39 -26.85 9.54
CA GLU A 498 -14.77 -26.31 9.54
C GLU A 498 -15.01 -24.82 9.22
#